data_AF-A0A0R2JVD7-F1
#
_entry.id   AF-A0A0R2JVD7-F1
#
_cell.length_a   1.000
_cell.length_b   1.000
_cell.length_c   1.000
_cell.angle_alpha   90.00
_cell.angle_beta   90.00
_cell.angle_gamma   90.00
#
_symmetry.space_group_name_H-M   'P 1'
#
loop_
_entity.id
_entity.type
_entity.pdbx_description
1 polymer ?
#
loop_
_entity_poly.entity_id
_entity_poly.type
_entity_poly.pdbx_seq_one_letter_code
_entity_poly.pdbx_strand_id
1 'polypeptide(L)'
;MKDEVQIMKTDKPYVVYQSKGKQTQLLFMDLLLVVFSLSLWYLGQHGANISYLAAGVSGTLLFGWWGLFLLHRLFKGKVLLQLTPEGFYDHSTWAASGQLIRWTDVEALHEVLIGNQMFVGVELTNETEYLASLPAYKRLLGQANGKIVHSPLNINLKTARFVTSHEVVAVMEKYRQNSRKLV
;
A
#
# COMPACT_ATOMS: atom_id res chain seq x y z
N MET A 1 -22.00 -20.91 -2.99
CA MET A 1 -21.70 -22.28 -2.52
C MET A 1 -20.56 -22.99 -3.26
N LYS A 2 -20.53 -23.11 -4.61
CA LYS A 2 -19.37 -23.72 -5.30
C LYS A 2 -18.10 -22.86 -5.27
N ASP A 3 -18.25 -21.54 -5.31
CA ASP A 3 -17.11 -20.61 -5.22
C ASP A 3 -16.55 -20.50 -3.79
N GLU A 4 -17.40 -20.68 -2.77
CA GLU A 4 -16.97 -20.70 -1.35
C GLU A 4 -16.11 -21.92 -1.02
N VAL A 5 -16.39 -23.07 -1.65
CA VAL A 5 -15.64 -24.32 -1.47
C VAL A 5 -14.28 -24.26 -2.17
N GLN A 6 -14.12 -23.47 -3.24
CA GLN A 6 -12.83 -23.29 -3.90
C GLN A 6 -11.83 -22.47 -3.07
N ILE A 7 -12.29 -21.51 -2.26
CA ILE A 7 -11.41 -20.77 -1.34
C ILE A 7 -10.90 -21.68 -0.22
N MET A 8 -11.65 -22.75 0.12
CA MET A 8 -11.38 -23.62 1.27
C MET A 8 -10.41 -24.78 1.02
N LYS A 9 -9.85 -24.92 -0.19
CA LYS A 9 -8.96 -26.06 -0.54
C LYS A 9 -7.56 -25.66 -1.00
N THR A 10 -7.18 -24.41 -0.77
CA THR A 10 -5.84 -23.95 -1.12
C THR A 10 -5.07 -23.67 0.16
N ASP A 11 -4.03 -24.46 0.44
CA ASP A 11 -2.91 -24.11 1.32
C ASP A 11 -2.12 -22.87 0.80
N LYS A 12 -2.71 -22.10 -0.12
CA LYS A 12 -2.12 -20.92 -0.70
C LYS A 12 -2.64 -19.71 0.07
N PRO A 13 -1.74 -18.84 0.57
CA PRO A 13 -2.14 -17.63 1.27
C PRO A 13 -3.01 -16.75 0.36
N TYR A 14 -4.02 -16.10 0.93
CA TYR A 14 -4.79 -15.10 0.19
C TYR A 14 -3.95 -13.83 0.08
N VAL A 15 -3.53 -13.49 -1.15
CA VAL A 15 -2.61 -12.38 -1.41
C VAL A 15 -3.29 -11.30 -2.23
N VAL A 16 -3.34 -10.09 -1.69
CA VAL A 16 -3.80 -8.90 -2.40
C VAL A 16 -2.61 -8.22 -3.07
N TYR A 17 -2.67 -8.15 -4.40
CA TYR A 17 -1.65 -7.49 -5.21
C TYR A 17 -2.05 -6.07 -5.59
N GLN A 18 -1.03 -5.24 -5.84
CA GLN A 18 -1.22 -3.94 -6.46
C GLN A 18 -1.68 -4.09 -7.93
N SER A 19 -2.59 -3.22 -8.37
CA SER A 19 -3.07 -3.17 -9.75
C SER A 19 -2.00 -2.64 -10.71
N LYS A 20 -1.64 -3.48 -11.69
CA LYS A 20 -0.73 -3.09 -12.78
C LYS A 20 -1.31 -1.95 -13.62
N GLY A 21 -2.63 -1.88 -13.82
CA GLY A 21 -3.26 -0.84 -14.64
C GLY A 21 -3.12 0.57 -14.05
N LYS A 22 -3.32 0.70 -12.72
CA LYS A 22 -3.09 1.98 -12.03
C LYS A 22 -1.61 2.39 -12.11
N GLN A 23 -0.72 1.41 -12.07
CA GLN A 23 0.72 1.65 -12.16
C GLN A 23 1.18 2.03 -13.57
N THR A 24 0.62 1.43 -14.62
CA THR A 24 0.91 1.82 -16.01
C THR A 24 0.39 3.22 -16.31
N GLN A 25 -0.75 3.61 -15.74
CA GLN A 25 -1.25 4.98 -15.86
C GLN A 25 -0.29 5.99 -15.22
N LEU A 26 0.22 5.70 -14.02
CA LEU A 26 1.22 6.56 -13.36
C LEU A 26 2.51 6.66 -14.17
N LEU A 27 2.98 5.54 -14.74
CA LEU A 27 4.15 5.52 -15.63
C LEU A 27 3.92 6.36 -16.88
N PHE A 28 2.74 6.29 -17.48
CA PHE A 28 2.41 7.11 -18.65
C PHE A 28 2.45 8.61 -18.32
N MET A 29 1.88 9.00 -17.17
CA MET A 29 1.94 10.40 -16.72
C MET A 29 3.36 10.87 -16.43
N ASP A 30 4.18 10.01 -15.81
CA ASP A 30 5.60 10.28 -15.56
C ASP A 30 6.38 10.48 -16.87
N LEU A 31 6.15 9.64 -17.88
CA LEU A 31 6.77 9.80 -19.20
C LEU A 31 6.42 11.14 -19.87
N LEU A 32 5.17 11.62 -19.73
CA LEU A 32 4.78 12.94 -20.23
C LEU A 32 5.56 14.07 -19.53
N LEU A 33 5.78 13.94 -18.21
CA LEU A 33 6.57 14.91 -17.44
C LEU A 33 8.06 14.88 -17.80
N VAL A 34 8.60 13.70 -18.13
CA VAL A 34 9.97 13.58 -18.66
C VAL A 34 10.09 14.30 -19.99
N VAL A 35 9.16 14.06 -20.94
CA VAL A 35 9.16 14.74 -22.25
C VAL A 35 9.03 16.26 -22.09
N PHE A 36 8.16 16.72 -21.20
CA PHE A 36 8.01 18.14 -20.88
C PHE A 36 9.30 18.73 -20.26
N SER A 37 9.96 18.00 -19.38
CA SER A 37 11.23 18.45 -18.78
C SER A 37 12.35 18.54 -19.82
N LEU A 38 12.42 17.56 -20.74
CA LEU A 38 13.36 17.58 -21.86
C LEU A 38 13.10 18.74 -22.82
N SER A 39 11.83 19.09 -23.08
CA SER A 39 11.51 20.24 -23.94
C SER A 39 11.90 21.58 -23.28
N LEU A 40 11.69 21.73 -21.97
CA LEU A 40 12.19 22.89 -21.22
C LEU A 40 13.72 22.98 -21.27
N TRP A 41 14.41 21.85 -21.12
CA TRP A 41 15.87 21.82 -21.25
C TRP A 41 16.32 22.26 -22.66
N TYR A 42 15.68 21.75 -23.71
CA TYR A 42 15.96 22.12 -25.10
C TYR A 42 15.74 23.63 -25.36
N LEU A 43 14.62 24.18 -24.89
CA LEU A 43 14.30 25.61 -25.02
C LEU A 43 15.25 26.48 -24.20
N GLY A 44 15.67 26.02 -23.02
CA GLY A 44 16.66 26.70 -22.19
C GLY A 44 18.02 26.85 -22.89
N GLN A 45 18.46 25.81 -23.60
CA GLN A 45 19.70 25.85 -24.38
C GLN A 45 19.61 26.81 -25.58
N HIS A 46 18.52 26.76 -26.35
CA HIS A 46 18.38 27.59 -27.57
C HIS A 46 18.07 29.05 -27.27
N GLY A 47 17.35 29.33 -26.18
CA GLY A 47 16.99 30.69 -25.78
C GLY A 47 17.97 31.34 -24.80
N ALA A 48 19.08 30.66 -24.44
CA ALA A 48 19.99 31.08 -23.37
C ALA A 48 19.27 31.40 -22.04
N ASN A 49 18.13 30.75 -21.78
CA ASN A 49 17.28 30.98 -20.61
C ASN A 49 17.66 30.01 -19.50
N ILE A 50 18.46 30.51 -18.54
CA ILE A 50 18.98 29.73 -17.40
C ILE A 50 17.85 29.10 -16.58
N SER A 51 16.72 29.78 -16.41
CA SER A 51 15.57 29.26 -15.65
C SER A 51 14.97 28.01 -16.30
N TYR A 52 14.81 28.00 -17.62
CA TYR A 52 14.30 26.83 -18.36
C TYR A 52 15.32 25.70 -18.38
N LEU A 53 16.61 26.03 -18.48
CA LEU A 53 17.69 25.05 -18.38
C LEU A 53 17.66 24.34 -17.03
N ALA A 54 17.61 25.10 -15.92
CA ALA A 54 17.58 24.56 -14.57
C ALA A 54 16.32 23.72 -14.32
N ALA A 55 15.14 24.21 -14.72
CA ALA A 55 13.88 23.48 -14.59
C ALA A 55 13.89 22.18 -15.40
N GLY A 56 14.37 22.21 -16.64
CA GLY A 56 14.44 21.03 -17.51
C GLY A 56 15.41 19.96 -16.99
N VAL A 57 16.60 20.36 -16.54
CA VAL A 57 17.59 19.42 -15.98
C VAL A 57 17.07 18.80 -14.68
N SER A 58 16.58 19.61 -13.74
CA SER A 58 16.06 19.13 -12.45
C SER A 58 14.83 18.23 -12.63
N GLY A 59 13.89 18.61 -13.50
CA GLY A 59 12.73 17.80 -13.84
C GLY A 59 13.12 16.47 -14.47
N THR A 60 14.05 16.47 -15.43
CA THR A 60 14.51 15.24 -16.10
C THR A 60 15.16 14.28 -15.11
N LEU A 61 16.00 14.77 -14.21
CA LEU A 61 16.63 13.92 -13.18
C LEU A 61 15.59 13.36 -12.20
N LEU A 62 14.67 14.20 -11.72
CA LEU A 62 13.65 13.81 -10.75
C LEU A 62 12.68 12.77 -11.33
N PHE A 63 12.06 13.09 -12.47
CA PHE A 63 11.08 12.21 -13.11
C PHE A 63 11.75 11.01 -13.78
N GLY A 64 12.96 11.15 -14.31
CA GLY A 64 13.73 10.01 -14.82
C GLY A 64 14.01 8.98 -13.73
N TRP A 65 14.45 9.41 -12.56
CA TRP A 65 14.63 8.51 -11.41
C TRP A 65 13.30 7.88 -10.95
N TRP A 66 12.25 8.68 -10.84
CA TRP A 66 10.93 8.21 -10.42
C TRP A 66 10.32 7.21 -11.40
N GLY A 67 10.45 7.44 -12.71
CA GLY A 67 10.03 6.54 -13.77
C GLY A 67 10.73 5.19 -13.71
N LEU A 68 12.05 5.18 -13.50
CA LEU A 68 12.80 3.93 -13.29
C LEU A 68 12.29 3.15 -12.07
N PHE A 69 12.01 3.83 -10.97
CA PHE A 69 11.44 3.22 -9.77
C PHE A 69 10.04 2.63 -10.03
N LEU A 70 9.16 3.39 -10.69
CA LEU A 70 7.82 2.93 -11.04
C LEU A 70 7.86 1.73 -12.00
N LEU A 71 8.80 1.72 -12.94
CA LEU A 71 9.01 0.65 -13.91
C LEU A 71 9.48 -0.62 -13.22
N HIS A 72 10.49 -0.51 -12.34
CA HIS A 72 10.97 -1.62 -11.51
C HIS A 72 9.84 -2.27 -10.72
N ARG A 73 8.99 -1.44 -10.11
CA ARG A 73 7.84 -1.90 -9.31
C ARG A 73 6.76 -2.55 -10.19
N LEU A 74 6.61 -2.15 -11.47
CA LEU A 74 5.61 -2.72 -12.38
C LEU A 74 5.96 -4.17 -12.73
N PHE A 75 7.25 -4.43 -12.95
CA PHE A 75 7.75 -5.77 -13.26
C PHE A 75 7.77 -6.69 -12.04
N LYS A 76 8.30 -6.23 -10.90
CA LYS A 76 8.33 -7.05 -9.68
C LYS A 76 6.95 -7.33 -9.12
N GLY A 77 6.01 -6.40 -9.28
CA GLY A 77 4.74 -6.42 -8.58
C GLY A 77 4.92 -6.13 -7.09
N LYS A 78 3.88 -5.57 -6.45
CA LYS A 78 3.88 -5.30 -5.01
C LYS A 78 2.73 -6.07 -4.36
N VAL A 79 3.06 -6.89 -3.36
CA VAL A 79 2.10 -7.45 -2.41
C VAL A 79 1.69 -6.33 -1.46
N LEU A 80 0.38 -6.15 -1.27
CA LEU A 80 -0.16 -5.16 -0.35
C LEU A 80 -0.58 -5.80 0.97
N LEU A 81 -1.20 -6.98 0.89
CA LEU A 81 -1.70 -7.74 2.03
C LEU A 81 -1.53 -9.22 1.74
N GLN A 82 -1.05 -9.97 2.72
CA GLN A 82 -0.96 -11.43 2.66
C GLN A 82 -1.62 -12.02 3.89
N LEU A 83 -2.66 -12.83 3.71
CA LEU A 83 -3.37 -13.53 4.78
C LEU A 83 -2.89 -14.98 4.86
N THR A 84 -2.66 -15.43 6.08
CA THR A 84 -2.19 -16.77 6.45
C THR A 84 -3.08 -17.33 7.56
N PRO A 85 -3.10 -18.66 7.78
CA PRO A 85 -3.84 -19.24 8.90
C PRO A 85 -3.43 -18.68 10.28
N GLU A 86 -2.17 -18.30 10.45
CA GLU A 86 -1.62 -17.79 11.72
C GLU A 86 -1.91 -16.31 11.94
N GLY A 87 -1.99 -15.53 10.85
CA GLY A 87 -2.15 -14.08 10.89
C GLY A 87 -2.11 -13.42 9.51
N PHE A 88 -1.66 -12.17 9.45
CA PHE A 88 -1.47 -11.46 8.18
C PHE A 88 -0.23 -10.57 8.17
N TYR A 89 0.22 -10.20 6.96
CA TYR A 89 1.30 -9.25 6.71
C TYR A 89 0.76 -8.06 5.92
N ASP A 90 0.98 -6.84 6.44
CA ASP A 90 0.63 -5.59 5.77
C ASP A 90 1.89 -4.92 5.16
N HIS A 91 1.78 -4.58 3.88
CA HIS A 91 2.77 -3.82 3.11
C HIS A 91 2.12 -2.65 2.34
N SER A 92 0.86 -2.34 2.65
CA SER A 92 0.04 -1.38 1.92
C SER A 92 0.52 0.06 2.08
N THR A 93 1.00 0.42 3.27
CA THR A 93 1.49 1.75 3.63
C THR A 93 2.95 1.74 4.07
N TRP A 94 3.54 2.92 4.21
CA TRP A 94 4.89 3.08 4.76
C TRP A 94 4.94 2.90 6.28
N ALA A 95 3.79 3.11 6.95
CA ALA A 95 3.62 2.88 8.38
C ALA A 95 3.50 1.38 8.71
N ALA A 96 3.15 0.55 7.72
CA ALA A 96 3.00 -0.88 7.90
C ALA A 96 4.29 -1.55 8.42
N SER A 97 4.15 -2.43 9.40
CA SER A 97 5.27 -3.16 10.00
C SER A 97 6.00 -4.01 8.96
N GLY A 98 5.23 -4.69 8.10
CA GLY A 98 5.68 -5.80 7.27
C GLY A 98 5.96 -7.08 8.07
N GLN A 99 5.57 -7.11 9.35
CA GLN A 99 5.70 -8.26 10.25
C GLN A 99 4.39 -9.03 10.32
N LEU A 100 4.46 -10.27 10.81
CA LEU A 100 3.28 -11.10 11.03
C LEU A 100 2.46 -10.54 12.19
N ILE A 101 1.20 -10.22 11.93
CA ILE A 101 0.22 -9.84 12.95
C ILE A 101 -0.72 -11.02 13.14
N ARG A 102 -0.67 -11.66 14.31
CA ARG A 102 -1.44 -12.86 14.61
C ARG A 102 -2.92 -12.52 14.79
N TRP A 103 -3.80 -13.43 14.38
CA TRP A 103 -5.24 -13.25 14.57
C TRP A 103 -5.66 -13.16 16.04
N THR A 104 -4.87 -13.72 16.95
CA THR A 104 -5.06 -13.62 18.41
C THR A 104 -4.88 -12.20 18.93
N ASP A 105 -4.05 -11.40 18.26
CA ASP A 105 -3.67 -10.06 18.69
C ASP A 105 -4.62 -9.00 18.09
N VAL A 106 -5.51 -9.42 17.19
CA VAL A 106 -6.55 -8.58 16.60
C VAL A 106 -7.76 -8.53 17.53
N GLU A 107 -8.27 -7.35 17.82
CA GLU A 107 -9.48 -7.12 18.61
C GLU A 107 -10.70 -6.96 17.71
N ALA A 108 -10.62 -6.11 16.69
CA ALA A 108 -11.71 -5.86 15.74
C ALA A 108 -11.19 -5.52 14.34
N LEU A 109 -12.05 -5.73 13.35
CA LEU A 109 -11.83 -5.36 11.95
C LEU A 109 -13.01 -4.52 11.49
N HIS A 110 -12.75 -3.36 10.91
CA HIS A 110 -13.79 -2.47 10.44
C HIS A 110 -13.36 -1.70 9.19
N GLU A 111 -14.32 -1.13 8.48
CA GLU A 111 -14.03 -0.20 7.41
C GLU A 111 -13.93 1.22 7.96
N VAL A 112 -12.92 1.97 7.53
CA VAL A 112 -12.74 3.35 7.96
C VAL A 112 -12.53 4.28 6.77
N LEU A 113 -13.27 5.38 6.76
CA LEU A 113 -13.17 6.42 5.76
C LEU A 113 -12.20 7.50 6.25
N ILE A 114 -11.08 7.67 5.55
CA ILE A 114 -10.11 8.74 5.82
C ILE A 114 -10.07 9.67 4.61
N GLY A 115 -10.57 10.89 4.79
CA GLY A 115 -10.77 11.83 3.69
C GLY A 115 -11.79 11.29 2.69
N ASN A 116 -11.35 11.01 1.46
CA ASN A 116 -12.19 10.43 0.41
C ASN A 116 -11.74 9.01 0.01
N GLN A 117 -11.17 8.27 0.96
CA GLN A 117 -10.64 6.93 0.71
C GLN A 117 -11.03 5.97 1.84
N MET A 118 -11.52 4.80 1.45
CA MET A 118 -11.78 3.69 2.36
C MET A 118 -10.50 2.89 2.67
N PHE A 119 -10.37 2.51 3.93
CA PHE A 119 -9.28 1.69 4.48
C PHE A 119 -9.89 0.53 5.28
N VAL A 120 -9.08 -0.51 5.47
CA VAL A 120 -9.40 -1.55 6.45
C VAL A 120 -8.69 -1.18 7.75
N GLY A 121 -9.47 -0.79 8.75
CA GLY A 121 -9.00 -0.52 10.10
C GLY A 121 -8.87 -1.83 10.87
N VAL A 122 -7.76 -1.98 11.58
CA VAL A 122 -7.49 -3.15 12.42
C VAL A 122 -7.19 -2.68 13.82
N GLU A 123 -8.03 -3.05 14.77
CA GLU A 123 -7.79 -2.79 16.19
C GLU A 123 -6.99 -3.94 16.76
N LEU A 124 -5.91 -3.64 17.49
CA LEU A 124 -5.07 -4.64 18.14
C LEU A 124 -5.29 -4.59 19.64
N THR A 125 -5.30 -5.74 20.30
CA THR A 125 -5.47 -5.83 21.76
C THR A 125 -4.39 -5.05 22.52
N ASN A 126 -3.17 -4.97 21.97
CA ASN A 126 -2.09 -4.16 22.52
C ASN A 126 -1.39 -3.31 21.46
N GLU A 127 -2.02 -2.19 21.11
CA GLU A 127 -1.47 -1.22 20.16
C GLU A 127 -0.13 -0.60 20.61
N THR A 128 0.05 -0.43 21.92
CA THR A 128 1.26 0.19 22.49
C THR A 128 2.48 -0.71 22.29
N GLU A 129 2.33 -2.01 22.53
CA GLU A 129 3.37 -3.00 22.29
C GLU A 129 3.68 -3.14 20.80
N TYR A 130 2.64 -3.16 19.95
CA TYR A 130 2.83 -3.15 18.51
C TYR A 130 3.66 -1.93 18.05
N LEU A 131 3.28 -0.72 18.46
CA LEU A 131 4.02 0.49 18.11
C LEU A 131 5.44 0.50 18.67
N ALA A 132 5.66 -0.06 19.86
CA ALA A 132 6.99 -0.16 20.47
C ALA A 132 7.92 -1.13 19.71
N SER A 133 7.36 -2.15 19.07
CA SER A 133 8.12 -3.10 18.23
C SER A 133 8.61 -2.50 16.91
N LEU A 134 8.05 -1.36 16.48
CA LEU A 134 8.38 -0.72 15.21
C LEU A 134 9.65 0.15 15.29
N PRO A 135 10.42 0.25 14.19
CA PRO A 135 11.46 1.28 14.06
C PRO A 135 10.91 2.68 14.31
N ALA A 136 11.73 3.58 14.87
CA ALA A 136 11.29 4.90 15.33
C ALA A 136 10.50 5.72 14.29
N TYR A 137 10.92 5.68 13.01
CA TYR A 137 10.23 6.39 11.93
C TYR A 137 8.84 5.78 11.62
N LYS A 138 8.70 4.45 11.65
CA LYS A 138 7.40 3.77 11.46
C LYS A 138 6.48 3.98 12.65
N ARG A 139 7.04 3.94 13.86
CA ARG A 139 6.32 4.23 15.11
C ARG A 139 5.72 5.63 15.08
N LEU A 140 6.48 6.64 14.63
CA LEU A 140 5.97 8.01 14.50
C LEU A 140 4.78 8.09 13.52
N LEU A 141 4.89 7.43 12.36
CA LEU A 141 3.80 7.37 11.38
C LEU A 141 2.57 6.63 11.92
N GLY A 142 2.78 5.50 12.60
CA GLY A 142 1.70 4.73 13.25
C GLY A 142 0.98 5.52 14.34
N GLN A 143 1.72 6.25 15.18
CA GLN A 143 1.14 7.14 16.20
C GLN A 143 0.32 8.27 15.58
N ALA A 144 0.78 8.86 14.46
CA ALA A 144 0.02 9.87 13.74
C ALA A 144 -1.31 9.30 13.20
N ASN A 145 -1.29 8.06 12.66
CA ASN A 145 -2.50 7.38 12.21
C ASN A 145 -3.48 7.09 13.35
N GLY A 146 -3.00 6.57 14.48
CA GLY A 146 -3.84 6.25 15.65
C GLY A 146 -4.56 7.48 16.21
N LYS A 147 -3.94 8.66 16.16
CA LYS A 147 -4.58 9.93 16.57
C LYS A 147 -5.71 10.38 15.63
N ILE A 148 -5.67 9.99 14.37
CA ILE A 148 -6.63 10.43 13.33
C ILE A 148 -7.76 9.41 13.15
N VAL A 149 -7.47 8.12 13.32
CA VAL A 149 -8.33 7.01 12.85
C VAL A 149 -8.65 6.01 13.96
N HIS A 150 -8.25 6.30 15.21
CA HIS A 150 -8.41 5.40 16.36
C HIS A 150 -7.71 4.03 16.24
N SER A 151 -6.99 3.76 15.14
CA SER A 151 -6.11 2.61 15.00
C SER A 151 -4.78 3.01 14.34
N PRO A 152 -3.63 2.53 14.86
CA PRO A 152 -2.32 2.73 14.26
C PRO A 152 -2.12 1.88 12.99
N LEU A 153 -2.96 0.85 12.78
CA LEU A 153 -2.86 -0.08 11.65
C LEU A 153 -4.04 0.10 10.68
N ASN A 154 -3.76 0.75 9.55
CA ASN A 154 -4.74 0.98 8.48
C ASN A 154 -4.23 0.42 7.16
N ILE A 155 -4.89 -0.61 6.64
CA ILE A 155 -4.52 -1.24 5.39
C ILE A 155 -5.12 -0.42 4.23
N ASN A 156 -4.23 0.12 3.39
CA ASN A 156 -4.60 0.95 2.24
C ASN A 156 -4.79 0.11 0.97
N LEU A 157 -6.04 0.04 0.49
CA LEU A 157 -6.39 -0.75 -0.70
C LEU A 157 -6.62 0.11 -1.96
N LYS A 158 -6.33 1.42 -1.95
CA LYS A 158 -6.56 2.30 -3.11
C LYS A 158 -5.85 1.82 -4.38
N THR A 159 -4.68 1.20 -4.22
CA THR A 159 -3.91 0.67 -5.35
C THR A 159 -4.12 -0.83 -5.56
N ALA A 160 -4.95 -1.48 -4.77
CA ALA A 160 -5.21 -2.91 -4.88
C ALA A 160 -5.91 -3.26 -6.19
N ARG A 161 -5.69 -4.50 -6.64
CA ARG A 161 -6.27 -5.09 -7.84
C ARG A 161 -7.58 -5.80 -7.48
N PHE A 162 -8.69 -5.33 -8.05
CA PHE A 162 -10.00 -6.00 -8.03
C PHE A 162 -10.52 -6.39 -6.64
N VAL A 163 -10.22 -5.61 -5.60
CA VAL A 163 -10.75 -5.84 -4.25
C VAL A 163 -11.14 -4.52 -3.59
N THR A 164 -12.19 -4.56 -2.79
CA THR A 164 -12.70 -3.46 -1.97
C THR A 164 -12.31 -3.62 -0.50
N SER A 165 -12.42 -2.54 0.29
CA SER A 165 -12.26 -2.61 1.75
C SER A 165 -13.22 -3.59 2.37
N HIS A 166 -14.49 -3.53 1.99
CA HIS A 166 -15.54 -4.41 2.47
C HIS A 166 -15.23 -5.90 2.25
N GLU A 167 -14.86 -6.27 1.02
CA GLU A 167 -14.50 -7.65 0.70
C GLU A 167 -13.28 -8.12 1.51
N VAL A 168 -12.27 -7.27 1.67
CA VAL A 168 -11.08 -7.62 2.46
C VAL A 168 -11.42 -7.79 3.93
N VAL A 169 -12.26 -6.93 4.52
CA VAL A 169 -12.75 -7.12 5.90
C VAL A 169 -13.47 -8.45 6.04
N ALA A 170 -14.39 -8.78 5.12
CA ALA A 170 -15.14 -10.03 5.16
C ALA A 170 -14.22 -11.27 5.06
N VAL A 171 -13.21 -11.22 4.20
CA VAL A 171 -12.22 -12.30 4.09
C VAL A 171 -11.36 -12.40 5.36
N MET A 172 -10.87 -11.28 5.88
CA MET A 172 -10.06 -11.25 7.11
C MET A 172 -10.85 -11.79 8.33
N GLU A 173 -12.13 -11.43 8.44
CA GLU A 173 -13.00 -11.92 9.51
C GLU A 173 -13.19 -13.45 9.42
N LYS A 174 -13.33 -14.00 8.21
CA LYS A 174 -13.38 -15.45 8.00
C LYS A 174 -12.11 -16.15 8.48
N TYR A 175 -10.92 -15.60 8.17
CA TYR A 175 -9.65 -16.14 8.64
C TYR A 175 -9.55 -16.11 10.18
N ARG A 176 -9.91 -14.97 10.79
CA ARG A 176 -9.94 -14.78 12.24
C ARG A 176 -10.91 -15.72 12.96
N GLN A 177 -12.10 -15.96 12.41
CA GLN A 177 -13.07 -16.90 13.00
C GLN A 177 -12.58 -18.34 12.94
N ASN A 178 -11.93 -18.72 11.83
CA ASN A 178 -11.36 -20.05 11.69
C ASN A 178 -10.16 -20.27 12.62
N SER A 179 -9.29 -19.28 12.83
CA SER A 179 -8.17 -19.40 13.76
C SER A 179 -8.65 -19.63 15.20
N ARG A 180 -9.79 -19.07 15.59
CA ARG A 180 -10.41 -19.28 16.92
C ARG A 180 -11.03 -20.66 17.11
N LYS A 181 -11.35 -21.39 16.04
CA LYS A 181 -11.89 -22.76 16.12
C LYS A 181 -10.80 -23.83 16.25
N LEU A 182 -9.54 -23.45 16.01
CA LEU A 182 -8.37 -24.33 16.05
C LEU A 182 -7.60 -24.23 17.39
N VAL A 183 -8.03 -23.34 18.27
CA VAL A 183 -7.56 -23.17 19.66
C VAL A 183 -8.56 -23.85 20.58
#